data_AF-K1TYQ3-F1
#
_entry.id   AF-K1TYQ3-F1
#
_cell.length_a   1.000
_cell.length_b   1.000
_cell.length_c   1.000
_cell.angle_alpha   90.00
_cell.angle_beta   90.00
_cell.angle_gamma   90.00
#
_symmetry.space_group_name_H-M   'P 1'
#
loop_
_entity.id
_entity.type
_entity.pdbx_description
1 polymer ?
#
loop_
_entity_poly.entity_id
_entity_poly.type
_entity_poly.pdbx_seq_one_letter_code
_entity_poly.pdbx_strand_id
1 'polypeptide(L)'
;MQAQLKLGLPSIGGKDSMSGTFEDIDVPPTLVSFAVAMTKASKTISTEFKNAGSKVIFVPVPENKETLMPVWDKLIEMYNAVYALCEDGKVLSASVVKEGGTAASVCKACFGNGFGFKFANELTNDELFAPLSGSLVIELADGAELSNDVLHYDLGTVTNDAKITVNGKEIELSALLEKWTAPLEKVFPTKAEVPEIEVDVPLYSERNTSSPAIKVAKPTVFIPVFPGTNCEVDTARAFEKAGA
;
A
#
# COMPACT_ATOMS: atom_id res chain seq x y z
N MET A 1 -19.39 -10.60 16.38
CA MET A 1 -19.42 -11.76 15.45
C MET A 1 -20.08 -11.47 14.10
N GLN A 2 -20.98 -10.49 13.99
CA GLN A 2 -21.73 -10.21 12.75
C GLN A 2 -20.85 -10.10 11.48
N ALA A 3 -19.73 -9.36 11.53
CA ALA A 3 -18.82 -9.23 10.38
C ALA A 3 -18.24 -10.58 9.90
N GLN A 4 -17.84 -11.45 10.83
CA GLN A 4 -17.30 -12.79 10.51
C GLN A 4 -18.35 -13.66 9.80
N LEU A 5 -19.58 -13.68 10.34
CA LEU A 5 -20.68 -14.44 9.76
C LEU A 5 -21.10 -13.91 8.39
N LYS A 6 -21.22 -12.59 8.26
CA LYS A 6 -21.70 -11.96 7.03
C LYS A 6 -20.68 -12.02 5.91
N LEU A 7 -19.38 -11.94 6.22
CA LEU A 7 -18.29 -12.07 5.23
C LEU A 7 -17.84 -13.52 5.01
N GLY A 8 -18.33 -14.48 5.81
CA GLY A 8 -17.84 -15.87 5.77
C GLY A 8 -16.37 -16.01 6.17
N LEU A 9 -15.88 -15.13 7.05
CA LEU A 9 -14.49 -15.06 7.49
C LEU A 9 -14.36 -15.53 8.94
N PRO A 10 -14.03 -16.81 9.21
CA PRO A 10 -13.91 -17.32 10.56
C PRO A 10 -12.66 -16.78 11.25
N SER A 11 -12.76 -16.45 12.54
CA SER A 11 -11.58 -16.30 13.39
C SER A 11 -10.97 -17.68 13.68
N ILE A 12 -9.69 -17.85 13.35
CA ILE A 12 -8.95 -19.11 13.54
C ILE A 12 -7.97 -19.07 14.71
N GLY A 13 -7.91 -17.94 15.42
CA GLY A 13 -7.01 -17.70 16.53
C GLY A 13 -7.25 -16.29 17.10
N GLY A 14 -6.83 -16.09 18.35
CA GLY A 14 -7.00 -14.81 19.03
C GLY A 14 -6.28 -14.79 20.37
N LYS A 15 -6.13 -13.58 20.91
CA LYS A 15 -5.62 -13.32 22.25
C LYS A 15 -6.44 -12.18 22.85
N ASP A 16 -6.83 -12.34 24.11
CA ASP A 16 -7.41 -11.27 24.91
C ASP A 16 -6.36 -10.75 25.92
N SER A 17 -6.47 -9.47 26.26
CA SER A 17 -5.68 -8.82 27.31
C SER A 17 -6.64 -7.98 28.14
N MET A 18 -6.98 -8.50 29.32
CA MET A 18 -8.10 -7.99 30.13
C MET A 18 -7.68 -6.98 31.21
N SER A 19 -6.37 -6.69 31.35
CA SER A 19 -5.83 -5.70 32.29
C SER A 19 -5.52 -4.37 31.59
N GLY A 20 -6.55 -3.72 31.05
CA GLY A 20 -6.44 -2.48 30.28
C GLY A 20 -6.55 -1.19 31.11
N THR A 21 -6.18 -1.20 32.39
CA THR A 21 -6.36 -0.04 33.28
C THR A 21 -5.05 0.27 34.02
N PHE A 22 -4.74 1.55 34.15
CA PHE A 22 -3.61 2.04 34.95
C PHE A 22 -4.02 3.31 35.70
N GLU A 23 -4.03 3.27 37.03
CA GLU A 23 -4.58 4.32 37.90
C GLU A 23 -6.01 4.70 37.47
N ASP A 24 -6.27 5.97 37.17
CA ASP A 24 -7.56 6.50 36.71
C ASP A 24 -7.71 6.51 35.17
N ILE A 25 -6.88 5.75 34.44
CA ILE A 25 -6.86 5.73 32.97
C ILE A 25 -7.23 4.34 32.45
N ASP A 26 -8.29 4.29 31.64
CA ASP A 26 -8.73 3.10 30.92
C ASP A 26 -8.25 3.13 29.46
N VAL A 27 -7.78 1.98 28.97
CA VAL A 27 -7.53 1.74 27.56
C VAL A 27 -8.88 1.63 26.84
N PRO A 28 -9.13 2.38 25.76
CA PRO A 28 -10.36 2.25 24.98
C PRO A 28 -10.56 0.80 24.49
N PRO A 29 -11.81 0.30 24.42
CA PRO A 29 -12.10 -1.00 23.83
C PRO A 29 -11.46 -1.13 22.44
N THR A 30 -10.45 -1.98 22.33
CA THR A 30 -9.60 -2.07 21.13
C THR A 30 -9.72 -3.47 20.54
N LEU A 31 -10.18 -3.54 19.29
CA LEU A 31 -10.14 -4.77 18.49
C LEU A 31 -9.03 -4.65 17.45
N VAL A 32 -7.98 -5.46 17.60
CA VAL A 32 -6.96 -5.62 16.56
C VAL A 32 -7.24 -6.93 15.81
N SER A 33 -7.46 -6.82 14.50
CA SER A 33 -7.75 -7.96 13.64
C SER A 33 -6.67 -8.12 12.58
N PHE A 34 -6.19 -9.35 12.41
CA PHE A 34 -5.25 -9.73 11.35
C PHE A 34 -5.97 -10.64 10.37
N ALA A 35 -5.92 -10.30 9.09
CA ALA A 35 -6.44 -11.14 8.01
C ALA A 35 -5.28 -11.82 7.28
N VAL A 36 -5.42 -13.11 6.99
CA VAL A 36 -4.42 -13.90 6.26
C VAL A 36 -5.12 -14.59 5.10
N ALA A 37 -4.55 -14.48 3.91
CA ALA A 37 -5.00 -15.15 2.70
C ALA A 37 -3.80 -15.52 1.83
N MET A 38 -3.99 -16.49 0.93
CA MET A 38 -2.97 -16.89 -0.04
C MET A 38 -3.18 -16.14 -1.36
N THR A 39 -2.09 -15.66 -1.95
CA THR A 39 -2.08 -15.12 -3.32
C THR A 39 -0.73 -15.38 -3.98
N LYS A 40 -0.63 -15.09 -5.27
CA LYS A 40 0.65 -15.08 -5.99
C LYS A 40 1.33 -13.74 -5.75
N ALA A 41 2.64 -13.74 -5.44
CA ALA A 41 3.40 -12.51 -5.27
C ALA A 41 3.31 -11.57 -6.50
N SER A 42 3.21 -12.12 -7.71
CA SER A 42 3.05 -11.36 -8.96
C SER A 42 1.66 -10.75 -9.15
N LYS A 43 0.69 -11.08 -8.30
CA LYS A 43 -0.67 -10.52 -8.29
C LYS A 43 -0.85 -9.49 -7.15
N THR A 44 0.18 -9.28 -6.33
CA THR A 44 0.15 -8.27 -5.27
C THR A 44 0.43 -6.91 -5.87
N ILE A 45 -0.52 -5.99 -5.69
CA ILE A 45 -0.36 -4.57 -6.04
C ILE A 45 0.04 -3.76 -4.80
N SER A 46 0.62 -2.60 -5.02
CA SER A 46 0.96 -1.64 -3.98
C SER A 46 0.12 -0.38 -4.08
N THR A 47 0.33 0.56 -3.16
CA THR A 47 -0.56 1.72 -2.96
C THR A 47 -0.16 2.93 -3.78
N GLU A 48 1.12 3.04 -4.14
CA GLU A 48 1.64 4.20 -4.86
C GLU A 48 1.21 4.21 -6.31
N PHE A 49 0.84 5.39 -6.81
CA PHE A 49 0.39 5.55 -8.19
C PHE A 49 1.51 5.20 -9.17
N LYS A 50 1.14 4.57 -10.29
CA LYS A 50 2.10 3.96 -11.22
C LYS A 50 2.34 4.81 -12.46
N ASN A 51 1.29 5.40 -13.01
CA ASN A 51 1.36 6.04 -14.32
C ASN A 51 0.68 7.41 -14.31
N ALA A 52 1.40 8.43 -14.78
CA ALA A 52 0.77 9.70 -15.08
C ALA A 52 -0.27 9.55 -16.19
N GLY A 53 -1.40 10.25 -16.05
CA GLY A 53 -2.55 10.15 -16.95
C GLY A 53 -3.54 9.05 -16.57
N SER A 54 -3.20 8.13 -15.66
CA SER A 54 -4.13 7.09 -15.21
C SER A 54 -5.32 7.68 -14.47
N LYS A 55 -6.50 7.11 -14.74
CA LYS A 55 -7.74 7.42 -14.05
C LYS A 55 -7.74 6.76 -12.67
N VAL A 56 -8.19 7.49 -11.67
CA VAL A 56 -8.38 6.99 -10.30
C VAL A 56 -9.84 7.11 -9.92
N ILE A 57 -10.39 6.04 -9.37
CA ILE A 57 -11.76 5.98 -8.86
C ILE A 57 -11.79 5.84 -7.35
N PHE A 58 -12.87 6.34 -6.75
CA PHE A 58 -13.24 6.12 -5.36
C PHE A 58 -14.40 5.13 -5.29
N VAL A 59 -14.24 4.06 -4.52
CA VAL A 59 -15.25 3.02 -4.32
C VAL A 59 -15.66 3.02 -2.84
N PRO A 60 -16.77 3.66 -2.47
CA PRO A 60 -17.22 3.71 -1.08
C PRO A 60 -17.72 2.34 -0.60
N VAL A 61 -17.53 2.06 0.68
CA VAL A 61 -18.25 0.96 1.35
C VAL A 61 -19.76 1.25 1.26
N PRO A 62 -20.58 0.32 0.73
CA PRO A 62 -22.02 0.50 0.71
C PRO A 62 -22.55 0.46 2.15
N GLU A 63 -23.10 1.58 2.60
CA GLU A 63 -23.52 1.80 3.99
C GLU A 63 -25.04 1.90 4.11
N ASN A 64 -25.61 1.30 5.16
CA ASN A 64 -26.98 1.54 5.57
C ASN A 64 -27.03 2.79 6.46
N LYS A 65 -27.71 3.85 5.98
CA LYS A 65 -27.75 5.16 6.65
C LYS A 65 -28.45 5.19 8.02
N GLU A 66 -29.29 4.21 8.33
CA GLU A 66 -29.97 4.12 9.62
C GLU A 66 -29.07 3.48 10.68
N THR A 67 -28.31 2.45 10.29
CA THR A 67 -27.49 1.64 11.22
C THR A 67 -26.02 2.02 11.20
N LEU A 68 -25.57 2.78 10.19
CA LEU A 68 -24.17 3.07 9.89
C LEU A 68 -23.30 1.82 9.68
N MET A 69 -23.93 0.68 9.40
CA MET A 69 -23.27 -0.59 9.12
C MET A 69 -23.18 -0.83 7.61
N PRO A 70 -22.24 -1.66 7.14
CA PRO A 70 -22.22 -2.06 5.74
C PRO A 70 -23.51 -2.77 5.32
N VAL A 71 -23.97 -2.50 4.10
CA VAL A 71 -24.93 -3.34 3.38
C VAL A 71 -24.16 -4.58 2.90
N TRP A 72 -24.16 -5.62 3.73
CA TRP A 72 -23.26 -6.78 3.62
C TRP A 72 -23.22 -7.44 2.24
N ASP A 73 -24.38 -7.69 1.62
CA ASP A 73 -24.43 -8.37 0.31
C ASP A 73 -23.75 -7.51 -0.77
N LYS A 74 -24.03 -6.20 -0.77
CA LYS A 74 -23.39 -5.24 -1.68
C LYS A 74 -21.90 -5.07 -1.41
N LEU A 75 -21.48 -5.17 -0.15
CA LEU A 75 -20.07 -5.11 0.22
C LEU A 75 -19.29 -6.28 -0.38
N ILE A 76 -19.88 -7.49 -0.35
CA ILE A 76 -19.30 -8.68 -0.96
C ILE A 76 -19.24 -8.54 -2.48
N GLU A 77 -20.33 -8.06 -3.12
CA GLU A 77 -20.36 -7.78 -4.56
C GLU A 77 -19.27 -6.78 -4.98
N MET A 78 -19.13 -5.69 -4.23
CA MET A 78 -18.10 -4.67 -4.44
C MET A 78 -16.69 -5.27 -4.38
N TYR A 79 -16.34 -6.02 -3.32
CA TYR A 79 -15.01 -6.62 -3.19
C TYR A 79 -14.74 -7.67 -4.27
N ASN A 80 -15.73 -8.48 -4.64
CA ASN A 80 -15.58 -9.46 -5.72
C ASN A 80 -15.34 -8.81 -7.07
N ALA A 81 -16.04 -7.71 -7.38
CA ALA A 81 -15.84 -6.96 -8.61
C ALA A 81 -14.44 -6.35 -8.67
N VAL A 82 -13.98 -5.70 -7.59
CA VAL A 82 -12.62 -5.14 -7.52
C VAL A 82 -11.58 -6.25 -7.62
N TYR A 83 -11.77 -7.37 -6.93
CA TYR A 83 -10.85 -8.51 -6.99
C TYR A 83 -10.74 -9.10 -8.39
N ALA A 84 -11.84 -9.19 -9.15
CA ALA A 84 -11.82 -9.63 -10.54
C ALA A 84 -10.96 -8.71 -11.43
N LEU A 85 -11.05 -7.38 -11.25
CA LEU A 85 -10.18 -6.44 -11.97
C LEU A 85 -8.71 -6.60 -11.59
N CYS A 86 -8.40 -6.86 -10.31
CA CYS A 86 -7.04 -7.15 -9.86
C CYS A 86 -6.49 -8.43 -10.53
N GLU A 87 -7.28 -9.50 -10.60
CA GLU A 87 -6.88 -10.74 -11.26
C GLU A 87 -6.63 -10.55 -12.76
N ASP A 88 -7.40 -9.68 -13.42
CA ASP A 88 -7.23 -9.29 -14.82
C ASP A 88 -6.05 -8.32 -15.07
N GLY A 89 -5.38 -7.84 -14.02
CA GLY A 89 -4.31 -6.85 -14.15
C GLY A 89 -4.79 -5.45 -14.56
N LYS A 90 -6.08 -5.16 -14.33
CA LYS A 90 -6.73 -3.88 -14.66
C LYS A 90 -6.63 -2.84 -13.54
N VAL A 91 -6.20 -3.25 -12.36
CA VAL A 91 -5.84 -2.36 -11.25
C VAL A 91 -4.33 -2.21 -11.20
N LEU A 92 -3.85 -0.97 -11.29
CA LEU A 92 -2.41 -0.65 -11.25
C LEU A 92 -1.91 -0.44 -9.81
N SER A 93 -2.74 0.23 -9.01
CA SER A 93 -2.52 0.44 -7.58
C SER A 93 -3.86 0.57 -6.86
N ALA A 94 -3.87 0.25 -5.58
CA ALA A 94 -5.05 0.43 -4.74
C ALA A 94 -4.66 0.74 -3.29
N SER A 95 -5.43 1.60 -2.65
CA SER A 95 -5.30 1.90 -1.23
C SER A 95 -6.66 1.90 -0.53
N VAL A 96 -6.65 1.58 0.75
CA VAL A 96 -7.83 1.64 1.61
C VAL A 96 -7.89 3.01 2.27
N VAL A 97 -9.06 3.65 2.26
CA VAL A 97 -9.32 4.87 3.02
C VAL A 97 -9.32 4.55 4.52
N LYS A 98 -8.66 5.42 5.30
CA LYS A 98 -8.50 5.31 6.76
C LYS A 98 -8.62 6.70 7.39
N GLU A 99 -7.94 6.94 8.52
CA GLU A 99 -7.85 8.28 9.11
C GLU A 99 -7.28 9.29 8.10
N GLY A 100 -7.87 10.49 8.08
CA GLY A 100 -7.56 11.54 7.11
C GLY A 100 -8.29 11.40 5.77
N GLY A 101 -9.12 10.37 5.60
CA GLY A 101 -10.02 10.23 4.47
C GLY A 101 -9.32 10.02 3.12
N THR A 102 -10.08 10.24 2.05
CA THR A 102 -9.62 10.08 0.67
C THR A 102 -8.44 11.01 0.35
N ALA A 103 -8.42 12.22 0.91
CA ALA A 103 -7.32 13.15 0.74
C ALA A 103 -5.98 12.57 1.24
N ALA A 104 -5.97 12.01 2.46
CA ALA A 104 -4.76 11.38 3.00
C ALA A 104 -4.34 10.15 2.20
N SER A 105 -5.29 9.33 1.72
CA SER A 105 -5.00 8.18 0.86
C SER A 105 -4.35 8.57 -0.46
N VAL A 106 -4.88 9.60 -1.14
CA VAL A 106 -4.32 10.14 -2.38
C VAL A 106 -2.91 10.68 -2.15
N CYS A 107 -2.70 11.50 -1.11
CA CYS A 107 -1.37 12.04 -0.82
C CYS A 107 -0.34 10.93 -0.58
N LYS A 108 -0.69 9.90 0.19
CA LYS A 108 0.19 8.74 0.44
C LYS A 108 0.50 7.96 -0.84
N ALA A 109 -0.49 7.77 -1.70
CA ALA A 109 -0.30 7.12 -3.01
C ALA A 109 0.64 7.94 -3.92
N CYS A 110 0.56 9.27 -3.87
CA CYS A 110 1.47 10.17 -4.58
C CYS A 110 2.91 10.12 -4.04
N PHE A 111 3.09 10.08 -2.71
CA PHE A 111 4.42 10.14 -2.09
C PHE A 111 5.38 9.04 -2.57
N GLY A 112 4.87 7.82 -2.82
CA GLY A 112 5.74 6.67 -3.13
C GLY A 112 6.56 6.83 -4.40
N ASN A 113 5.97 7.40 -5.46
CA ASN A 113 6.62 7.59 -6.77
C ASN A 113 6.81 9.06 -7.17
N GLY A 114 6.38 10.02 -6.34
CA GLY A 114 6.52 11.45 -6.61
C GLY A 114 5.55 12.00 -7.65
N PHE A 115 4.47 11.27 -7.97
CA PHE A 115 3.43 11.76 -8.87
C PHE A 115 2.54 12.80 -8.20
N GLY A 116 2.00 13.71 -8.99
CA GLY A 116 0.91 14.57 -8.57
C GLY A 116 -0.46 13.90 -8.74
N PHE A 117 -1.51 14.59 -8.33
CA PHE A 117 -2.89 14.17 -8.52
C PHE A 117 -3.83 15.35 -8.69
N LYS A 118 -4.70 15.29 -9.69
CA LYS A 118 -5.75 16.28 -9.92
C LYS A 118 -7.11 15.66 -9.66
N PHE A 119 -7.82 16.17 -8.65
CA PHE A 119 -9.20 15.78 -8.39
C PHE A 119 -10.12 16.23 -9.54
N ALA A 120 -11.06 15.37 -9.93
CA ALA A 120 -11.96 15.64 -11.05
C ALA A 120 -13.08 16.63 -10.69
N ASN A 121 -13.55 16.58 -9.44
CA ASN A 121 -14.71 17.34 -8.96
C ASN A 121 -14.32 18.32 -7.86
N GLU A 122 -15.17 19.33 -7.65
CA GLU A 122 -15.11 20.12 -6.42
C GLU A 122 -15.60 19.27 -5.25
N LEU A 123 -14.77 19.13 -4.23
CA LEU A 123 -15.06 18.31 -3.05
C LEU A 123 -15.05 19.17 -1.80
N THR A 124 -15.99 18.91 -0.89
CA THR A 124 -16.02 19.54 0.42
C THR A 124 -14.96 18.94 1.34
N ASN A 125 -14.64 19.64 2.43
CA ASN A 125 -13.75 19.09 3.47
C ASN A 125 -14.33 17.81 4.09
N ASP A 126 -15.64 17.75 4.27
CA ASP A 126 -16.30 16.56 4.83
C ASP A 126 -16.12 15.36 3.90
N GLU A 127 -16.22 15.53 2.58
CA GLU A 127 -15.97 14.46 1.61
C GLU A 127 -14.49 14.06 1.53
N LEU A 128 -13.58 15.03 1.57
CA LEU A 128 -12.14 14.77 1.45
C LEU A 128 -11.57 14.06 2.67
N PHE A 129 -12.02 14.43 3.86
CA PHE A 129 -11.42 14.02 5.13
C PHE A 129 -12.29 13.05 5.95
N ALA A 130 -13.48 12.67 5.46
CA ALA A 130 -14.30 11.65 6.11
C ALA A 130 -13.53 10.32 6.22
N PRO A 131 -13.44 9.72 7.43
CA PRO A 131 -12.70 8.49 7.68
C PRO A 131 -13.52 7.26 7.25
N LEU A 132 -13.88 7.17 5.97
CA LEU A 132 -14.72 6.12 5.38
C LEU A 132 -13.98 4.78 5.24
N SER A 133 -13.60 4.23 6.40
CA SER A 133 -12.73 3.06 6.51
C SER A 133 -13.25 1.86 5.73
N GLY A 134 -12.37 1.24 4.95
CA GLY A 134 -12.71 0.11 4.08
C GLY A 134 -13.11 0.50 2.65
N SER A 135 -13.40 1.78 2.40
CA SER A 135 -13.54 2.32 1.04
C SER A 135 -12.20 2.30 0.32
N LEU A 136 -12.22 2.27 -1.02
CA LEU A 136 -11.03 2.08 -1.83
C LEU A 136 -10.76 3.28 -2.74
N VAL A 137 -9.47 3.61 -2.90
CA VAL A 137 -8.96 4.47 -3.96
C VAL A 137 -8.16 3.59 -4.91
N ILE A 138 -8.57 3.54 -6.18
CA ILE A 138 -8.08 2.55 -7.16
C ILE A 138 -7.60 3.27 -8.41
N GLU A 139 -6.35 3.07 -8.78
CA GLU A 139 -5.79 3.47 -10.07
C GLU A 139 -6.05 2.38 -11.11
N LEU A 140 -6.69 2.76 -12.20
CA LEU A 140 -7.08 1.85 -13.27
C LEU A 140 -6.06 1.86 -14.41
N ALA A 141 -5.89 0.69 -15.03
CA ALA A 141 -5.23 0.58 -16.31
C ALA A 141 -6.04 1.29 -17.41
N ASP A 142 -5.39 1.64 -18.52
CA ASP A 142 -6.06 2.32 -19.63
C ASP A 142 -7.24 1.48 -20.18
N GLY A 143 -8.38 2.14 -20.39
CA GLY A 143 -9.63 1.51 -20.82
C GLY A 143 -10.29 0.55 -19.82
N ALA A 144 -9.75 0.39 -18.61
CA ALA A 144 -10.39 -0.41 -17.57
C ALA A 144 -11.52 0.36 -16.88
N GLU A 145 -12.61 -0.34 -16.58
CA GLU A 145 -13.77 0.19 -15.87
C GLU A 145 -14.25 -0.81 -14.82
N LEU A 146 -14.72 -0.30 -13.68
CA LEU A 146 -15.44 -1.10 -12.70
C LEU A 146 -16.91 -1.22 -13.14
N SER A 147 -17.56 -2.35 -12.82
CA SER A 147 -18.98 -2.53 -13.16
C SER A 147 -19.84 -1.39 -12.64
N ASN A 148 -20.79 -0.92 -13.46
CA ASN A 148 -21.80 0.08 -13.09
C ASN A 148 -22.75 -0.40 -11.98
N ASP A 149 -22.79 -1.71 -11.71
CA ASP A 149 -23.56 -2.27 -10.58
C ASP A 149 -22.92 -1.98 -9.22
N VAL A 150 -21.62 -1.64 -9.20
CA VAL A 150 -20.89 -1.26 -8.00
C VAL A 150 -20.81 0.26 -7.93
N LEU A 151 -21.26 0.83 -6.81
CA LEU A 151 -21.16 2.27 -6.59
C LEU A 151 -19.69 2.71 -6.60
N HIS A 152 -19.36 3.62 -7.52
CA HIS A 152 -18.04 4.23 -7.61
C HIS A 152 -18.13 5.62 -8.23
N TYR A 153 -17.09 6.42 -8.02
CA TYR A 153 -17.01 7.79 -8.52
C TYR A 153 -15.64 8.05 -9.13
N ASP A 154 -15.62 8.87 -10.17
CA ASP A 154 -14.38 9.40 -10.73
C ASP A 154 -13.75 10.36 -9.73
N LEU A 155 -12.60 9.95 -9.18
CA LEU A 155 -11.91 10.74 -8.16
C LEU A 155 -11.00 11.77 -8.81
N GLY A 156 -10.28 11.37 -9.87
CA GLY A 156 -9.32 12.24 -10.54
C GLY A 156 -8.34 11.50 -11.42
N THR A 157 -7.23 12.16 -11.72
CA THR A 157 -6.19 11.68 -12.62
C THR A 157 -4.82 11.89 -12.00
N VAL A 158 -3.95 10.90 -12.12
CA VAL A 158 -2.54 10.99 -11.72
C VAL A 158 -1.81 11.97 -12.66
N THR A 159 -0.97 12.86 -12.12
CA THR A 159 -0.21 13.85 -12.90
C THR A 159 1.30 13.69 -12.69
N ASN A 160 2.11 14.24 -13.60
CA ASN A 160 3.58 14.17 -13.54
C ASN A 160 4.24 15.50 -13.14
N ASP A 161 3.53 16.34 -12.39
CA ASP A 161 3.96 17.68 -11.98
C ASP A 161 4.25 17.79 -10.47
N ALA A 162 4.17 16.67 -9.74
CA ALA A 162 4.39 16.60 -8.29
C ALA A 162 3.54 17.58 -7.48
N LYS A 163 2.29 17.80 -7.90
CA LYS A 163 1.33 18.67 -7.21
C LYS A 163 0.02 17.96 -6.91
N ILE A 164 -0.62 18.34 -5.81
CA ILE A 164 -2.01 17.96 -5.54
C ILE A 164 -2.91 19.14 -5.89
N THR A 165 -3.83 18.92 -6.82
CA THR A 165 -4.78 19.93 -7.30
C THR A 165 -6.20 19.58 -6.88
N VAL A 166 -6.80 20.40 -6.01
CA VAL A 166 -8.17 20.22 -5.50
C VAL A 166 -8.88 21.57 -5.46
N ASN A 167 -10.12 21.64 -5.96
CA ASN A 167 -10.95 22.85 -6.02
C ASN A 167 -10.20 24.07 -6.60
N GLY A 168 -9.40 23.85 -7.66
CA GLY A 168 -8.59 24.88 -8.31
C GLY A 168 -7.38 25.38 -7.53
N LYS A 169 -7.07 24.81 -6.36
CA LYS A 169 -5.87 25.10 -5.57
C LYS A 169 -4.82 24.03 -5.77
N GLU A 170 -3.56 24.44 -5.81
CA GLU A 170 -2.40 23.56 -5.96
C GLU A 170 -1.54 23.58 -4.70
N ILE A 171 -1.06 22.42 -4.29
CA ILE A 171 -0.09 22.26 -3.21
C ILE A 171 1.04 21.36 -3.70
N GLU A 172 2.29 21.81 -3.53
CA GLU A 172 3.48 21.03 -3.85
C GLU A 172 3.53 19.74 -3.01
N LEU A 173 3.81 18.61 -3.66
CA LEU A 173 3.88 17.31 -3.00
C LEU A 173 5.00 17.26 -1.94
N SER A 174 6.11 17.96 -2.19
CA SER A 174 7.25 18.06 -1.27
C SER A 174 6.85 18.70 0.07
N ALA A 175 6.04 19.76 0.04
CA ALA A 175 5.55 20.41 1.24
C ALA A 175 4.63 19.50 2.06
N LEU A 176 3.79 18.71 1.38
CA LEU A 176 2.92 17.73 2.03
C LEU A 176 3.73 16.58 2.64
N LEU A 177 4.74 16.08 1.92
CA LEU A 177 5.61 15.01 2.39
C LEU A 177 6.41 15.43 3.63
N GLU A 178 6.98 16.63 3.64
CA GLU A 178 7.69 17.17 4.81
C GLU A 178 6.78 17.22 6.05
N LYS A 179 5.54 17.69 5.89
CA LYS A 179 4.56 17.73 6.99
C LYS A 179 4.16 16.33 7.46
N TRP A 180 4.08 15.37 6.54
CA TRP A 180 3.74 13.98 6.85
C TRP A 180 4.83 13.26 7.64
N THR A 181 6.11 13.48 7.33
CA THR A 181 7.23 12.78 7.98
C THR A 181 7.68 13.43 9.29
N ALA A 182 7.50 14.76 9.42
CA ALA A 182 7.95 15.52 10.59
C ALA A 182 7.57 14.95 11.97
N PRO A 183 6.36 14.38 12.21
CA PRO A 183 5.97 13.93 13.55
C PRO A 183 6.85 12.81 14.12
N LEU A 184 7.33 11.90 13.27
CA LEU A 184 8.12 10.75 13.70
C LEU A 184 9.63 10.96 13.59
N GLU A 185 10.08 11.98 12.87
CA GLU A 185 11.51 12.21 12.57
C GLU A 185 12.39 12.34 13.83
N LYS A 186 11.83 12.85 14.94
CA LYS A 186 12.56 12.96 16.22
C LYS A 186 12.85 11.60 16.89
N VAL A 187 11.97 10.62 16.68
CA VAL A 187 12.03 9.31 17.37
C VAL A 187 12.51 8.21 16.42
N PHE A 188 12.14 8.29 15.15
CA PHE A 188 12.52 7.40 14.06
C PHE A 188 13.11 8.24 12.91
N PRO A 189 14.36 8.72 13.05
CA PRO A 189 14.98 9.55 12.02
C PRO A 189 15.13 8.76 10.71
N THR A 190 14.75 9.40 9.61
CA THR A 190 14.85 8.83 8.26
C THR A 190 16.18 9.13 7.60
N LYS A 191 16.94 10.08 8.17
CA LYS A 191 18.29 10.45 7.72
C LYS A 191 19.30 10.13 8.80
N ALA A 192 20.33 9.37 8.43
CA ALA A 192 21.52 9.20 9.25
C ALA A 192 22.53 10.31 8.92
N GLU A 193 23.39 10.66 9.88
CA GLU A 193 24.58 11.44 9.57
C GLU A 193 25.45 10.66 8.59
N VAL A 194 25.66 11.24 7.40
CA VAL A 194 26.57 10.67 6.42
C VAL A 194 27.96 11.18 6.78
N PRO A 195 28.90 10.32 7.20
CA PRO A 195 30.28 10.74 7.41
C PRO A 195 30.84 11.28 6.10
N GLU A 196 31.70 12.30 6.20
CA GLU A 196 32.37 12.86 5.03
C GLU A 196 33.20 11.75 4.35
N ILE A 197 32.78 11.35 3.16
CA ILE A 197 33.46 10.28 2.42
C ILE A 197 34.67 10.92 1.73
N GLU A 198 35.88 10.67 2.26
CA GLU A 198 37.14 11.22 1.73
C GLU A 198 37.45 10.78 0.29
N VAL A 199 36.83 9.68 -0.18
CA VAL A 199 37.05 9.09 -1.50
C VAL A 199 35.71 8.85 -2.19
N ASP A 200 35.41 9.66 -3.20
CA ASP A 200 34.27 9.43 -4.08
C ASP A 200 34.52 8.16 -4.92
N VAL A 201 33.83 7.07 -4.59
CA VAL A 201 33.84 5.84 -5.37
C VAL A 201 32.67 5.92 -6.34
N PRO A 202 32.90 6.18 -7.65
CA PRO A 202 31.82 6.33 -8.60
C PRO A 202 31.02 5.04 -8.71
N LEU A 203 29.69 5.19 -8.87
CA LEU A 203 28.80 4.06 -9.07
C LEU A 203 29.20 3.31 -10.36
N TYR A 204 29.64 2.05 -10.23
CA TYR A 204 29.91 1.20 -11.39
C TYR A 204 28.60 0.68 -11.97
N SER A 205 28.14 1.31 -13.05
CA SER A 205 26.86 1.01 -13.72
C SER A 205 26.99 0.05 -14.90
N GLU A 206 28.22 -0.26 -15.32
CA GLU A 206 28.45 -1.18 -16.43
C GLU A 206 28.29 -2.63 -15.97
N ARG A 207 27.49 -3.40 -16.69
CA ARG A 207 27.34 -4.83 -16.44
C ARG A 207 28.37 -5.59 -17.26
N ASN A 208 29.12 -6.49 -16.64
CA ASN A 208 29.96 -7.42 -17.39
C ASN A 208 29.07 -8.34 -18.26
N THR A 209 29.13 -8.17 -19.58
CA THR A 209 28.38 -8.96 -20.57
C THR A 209 29.15 -10.17 -21.07
N SER A 210 30.40 -10.34 -20.62
CA SER A 210 31.24 -11.48 -21.00
C SER A 210 30.66 -12.76 -20.43
N SER A 211 30.47 -13.77 -21.29
CA SER A 211 30.13 -15.11 -20.84
C SER A 211 31.27 -15.66 -19.97
N PRO A 212 31.00 -16.42 -18.89
CA PRO A 212 32.04 -17.04 -18.10
C PRO A 212 33.00 -17.86 -18.98
N ALA A 213 34.31 -17.72 -18.76
CA ALA A 213 35.31 -18.50 -19.48
C ALA A 213 35.15 -20.02 -19.25
N ILE A 214 34.54 -20.40 -18.12
CA ILE A 214 34.21 -21.78 -17.76
C ILE A 214 32.68 -21.92 -17.72
N LYS A 215 32.12 -22.71 -18.64
CA LYS A 215 30.66 -22.84 -18.83
C LYS A 215 29.97 -23.84 -17.91
N VAL A 216 30.72 -24.69 -17.17
CA VAL A 216 30.17 -25.94 -16.56
C VAL A 216 30.71 -26.25 -15.16
N ALA A 217 31.55 -25.40 -14.55
CA ALA A 217 31.98 -25.68 -13.18
C ALA A 217 30.80 -25.47 -12.21
N LYS A 218 30.45 -26.52 -11.46
CA LYS A 218 29.54 -26.47 -10.31
C LYS A 218 30.37 -26.42 -9.02
N PRO A 219 30.83 -25.23 -8.59
CA PRO A 219 31.71 -25.13 -7.43
C PRO A 219 30.99 -25.54 -6.16
N THR A 220 31.64 -26.36 -5.33
CA THR A 220 31.15 -26.60 -3.97
C THR A 220 31.32 -25.34 -3.13
N VAL A 221 30.20 -24.80 -2.62
CA VAL A 221 30.20 -23.61 -1.77
C VAL A 221 30.07 -24.04 -0.31
N PHE A 222 31.00 -23.58 0.53
CA PHE A 222 30.94 -23.78 1.97
C PHE A 222 30.26 -22.56 2.63
N ILE A 223 29.08 -22.78 3.22
CA ILE A 223 28.33 -21.76 3.97
C ILE A 223 28.43 -22.10 5.45
N PRO A 224 29.21 -21.35 6.25
CA PRO A 224 29.31 -21.62 7.68
C PRO A 224 28.03 -21.16 8.40
N VAL A 225 27.44 -22.05 9.18
CA VAL A 225 26.22 -21.80 9.96
C VAL A 225 26.52 -22.00 11.43
N PHE A 226 26.21 -21.00 12.25
CA PHE A 226 26.38 -21.02 13.70
C PHE A 226 25.03 -20.77 14.40
N PRO A 227 24.88 -21.10 15.69
CA PRO A 227 23.69 -20.72 16.45
C PRO A 227 23.46 -19.21 16.40
N GLY A 228 22.29 -18.79 15.92
CA GLY A 228 21.94 -17.38 15.73
C GLY A 228 22.24 -16.81 14.35
N THR A 229 22.89 -17.58 13.46
CA THR A 229 22.93 -17.24 12.03
C THR A 229 21.50 -17.26 11.47
N ASN A 230 21.19 -16.27 10.63
CA ASN A 230 19.98 -16.19 9.82
C ASN A 230 20.37 -15.91 8.36
N CYS A 231 19.56 -16.36 7.40
CA CYS A 231 19.74 -16.20 5.94
C CYS A 231 20.71 -17.18 5.24
N GLU A 232 21.16 -18.24 5.90
CA GLU A 232 21.99 -19.30 5.29
C GLU A 232 21.26 -20.02 4.15
N VAL A 233 19.95 -20.21 4.28
CA VAL A 233 19.10 -20.82 3.25
C VAL A 233 18.97 -19.92 2.03
N ASP A 234 18.80 -18.61 2.23
CA ASP A 234 18.72 -17.64 1.12
C ASP A 234 20.06 -17.52 0.38
N THR A 235 21.15 -17.58 1.15
CA THR A 235 22.52 -17.60 0.62
C THR A 235 22.75 -18.86 -0.22
N ALA A 236 22.38 -20.03 0.30
CA ALA A 236 22.47 -21.30 -0.44
C ALA A 236 21.69 -21.23 -1.76
N ARG A 237 20.43 -20.79 -1.73
CA ARG A 237 19.58 -20.62 -2.92
C ARG A 237 20.19 -19.67 -3.95
N ALA A 238 20.84 -18.59 -3.51
CA ALA A 238 21.51 -17.66 -4.42
C ALA A 238 22.68 -18.33 -5.17
N PHE A 239 23.49 -19.11 -4.46
CA PHE A 239 24.59 -19.87 -5.08
C PHE A 239 24.08 -20.97 -6.03
N GLU A 240 23.07 -21.74 -5.63
CA GLU A 240 22.44 -22.76 -6.48
C GLU A 240 21.86 -22.14 -7.76
N LYS A 241 21.18 -20.99 -7.66
CA LYS A 241 20.64 -20.26 -8.82
C LYS A 241 21.75 -19.77 -9.77
N ALA A 242 22.93 -19.47 -9.23
CA ALA A 242 24.12 -19.11 -9.99
C ALA A 242 24.86 -20.32 -10.58
N GLY A 243 24.45 -21.55 -10.24
CA GLY A 243 24.98 -22.79 -10.81
C GLY A 243 26.04 -23.51 -9.96
N ALA A 244 26.16 -23.17 -8.67
CA ALA A 244 26.92 -23.98 -7.71
C ALA A 244 26.35 -25.40 -7.56
#